data_AF-A0A2E2MHS7-F1
#
_entry.id   AF-A0A2E2MHS7-F1
#
_cell.length_a   1.000
_cell.length_b   1.000
_cell.length_c   1.000
_cell.angle_alpha   90.00
_cell.angle_beta   90.00
_cell.angle_gamma   90.00
#
_symmetry.space_group_name_H-M   'P 1'
#
loop_
_entity.id
_entity.type
_entity.pdbx_description
1 polymer ?
#
loop_
_entity_poly.entity_id
_entity_poly.type
_entity_poly.pdbx_seq_one_letter_code
_entity_poly.pdbx_strand_id
1 'polypeptide(L)'
;MFIPTKFFRAASAAIALSAGLTACQTFGTVPGAESIGYREARFAEIAAIQAWRACRDDALALDRQAQENGDASKYLASARLLVKCEADLGPDGAQAARDERLRAFAVAVQNRLKGGDVVSARSDLEKLKRGFPDQDLYLADGGSFIASMEVLLGIRGQDGIEPFALANIPGPMKVELRRVRYWQRH
;
A
#
# COMPACT_ATOMS: atom_id res chain seq x y z
N MET A 1 33.97 -17.92 -53.94
CA MET A 1 32.70 -18.14 -53.20
C MET A 1 31.58 -18.26 -54.22
N PHE A 2 31.04 -19.48 -54.30
CA PHE A 2 29.80 -20.00 -54.91
C PHE A 2 29.12 -19.39 -56.16
N ILE A 3 28.82 -20.31 -57.08
CA ILE A 3 27.93 -20.26 -58.24
C ILE A 3 26.45 -20.56 -57.80
N PRO A 4 25.44 -20.66 -58.69
CA PRO A 4 24.19 -19.88 -58.68
C PRO A 4 22.96 -20.71 -58.24
N THR A 5 21.75 -20.15 -58.34
CA THR A 5 20.62 -20.68 -59.14
C THR A 5 19.28 -20.08 -58.72
N LYS A 6 18.52 -19.63 -59.73
CA LYS A 6 17.09 -19.32 -59.67
C LYS A 6 16.31 -20.55 -60.18
N PHE A 7 15.00 -20.50 -59.91
CA PHE A 7 13.89 -21.14 -60.62
C PHE A 7 13.27 -22.42 -60.04
N PHE A 8 12.17 -22.19 -59.32
CA PHE A 8 10.79 -22.58 -59.69
C PHE A 8 10.58 -23.94 -60.39
N ARG A 9 9.86 -24.82 -59.69
CA ARG A 9 8.83 -25.78 -60.14
C ARG A 9 8.39 -26.54 -58.88
N ALA A 10 7.16 -26.95 -58.64
CA ALA A 10 5.90 -26.88 -59.35
C ALA A 10 4.79 -27.08 -58.30
N ALA A 11 3.59 -26.60 -58.60
CA ALA A 11 2.38 -26.88 -57.82
C ALA A 11 2.01 -28.37 -57.87
N SER A 12 1.43 -28.88 -56.79
CA SER A 12 0.36 -29.90 -56.83
C SER A 12 -0.35 -29.92 -55.48
N ALA A 13 -1.66 -29.69 -55.54
CA ALA A 13 -2.59 -29.76 -54.43
C ALA A 13 -2.92 -31.22 -54.07
N ALA A 14 -3.23 -31.46 -52.80
CA ALA A 14 -4.55 -31.93 -52.35
C ALA A 14 -4.52 -32.99 -51.22
N ILE A 15 -5.60 -32.90 -50.43
CA ILE A 15 -6.25 -33.92 -49.58
C ILE A 15 -5.84 -33.96 -48.10
N ALA A 16 -6.90 -34.04 -47.30
CA ALA A 16 -7.07 -33.66 -45.91
C ALA A 16 -7.31 -34.88 -44.99
N LEU A 17 -7.53 -34.58 -43.69
CA LEU A 17 -7.97 -35.44 -42.58
C LEU A 17 -6.89 -36.37 -41.99
N SER A 18 -6.71 -36.55 -40.68
CA SER A 18 -7.55 -36.22 -39.51
C SER A 18 -6.78 -36.41 -38.19
N ALA A 19 -7.14 -35.56 -37.22
CA ALA A 19 -7.35 -35.78 -35.78
C ALA A 19 -6.41 -36.69 -34.96
N GLY A 20 -5.87 -36.11 -33.87
CA GLY A 20 -5.31 -36.89 -32.76
C GLY A 20 -4.52 -36.10 -31.72
N LEU A 21 -4.91 -34.86 -31.37
CA LEU A 21 -4.41 -34.22 -30.14
C LEU A 21 -5.55 -34.22 -29.11
N THR A 22 -5.61 -35.30 -28.34
CA THR A 22 -6.40 -35.36 -27.11
C THR A 22 -5.85 -34.36 -26.11
N ALA A 23 -6.47 -33.19 -26.03
CA ALA A 23 -6.25 -32.26 -24.94
C ALA A 23 -6.81 -32.87 -23.65
N CYS A 24 -5.97 -33.01 -22.62
CA CYS A 24 -6.43 -33.18 -21.25
C CYS A 24 -7.20 -31.92 -20.86
N GLN A 25 -8.53 -31.97 -20.92
CA GLN A 25 -9.39 -30.94 -20.36
C GLN A 25 -10.34 -31.63 -19.39
N THR A 26 -9.91 -31.74 -18.14
CA THR A 26 -10.78 -32.01 -17.00
C THR A 26 -11.66 -30.77 -16.77
N PHE A 27 -12.66 -30.59 -17.62
CA PHE A 27 -13.81 -29.75 -17.28
C PHE A 27 -14.69 -30.53 -16.31
N GLY A 28 -14.40 -30.38 -15.02
CA GLY A 28 -15.38 -30.68 -13.99
C GLY A 28 -16.56 -29.72 -14.18
N THR A 29 -17.75 -30.27 -14.43
CA THR A 29 -19.01 -29.52 -14.40
C THR A 29 -19.28 -29.06 -12.98
N VAL A 30 -18.83 -27.86 -12.63
CA VAL A 30 -19.28 -27.15 -11.44
C VAL A 30 -20.69 -26.59 -11.74
N PRO A 31 -21.68 -26.75 -10.84
CA PRO A 31 -23.02 -26.20 -11.06
C PRO A 31 -22.96 -24.68 -11.32
N GLY A 32 -23.53 -24.24 -12.45
CA GLY A 32 -23.34 -22.89 -12.98
C GLY A 32 -23.75 -21.73 -12.06
N ALA A 33 -24.63 -21.97 -11.09
CA ALA A 33 -25.10 -20.94 -10.15
C ALA A 33 -24.02 -20.48 -9.15
N GLU A 34 -23.15 -21.39 -8.69
CA GLU A 34 -22.07 -21.06 -7.75
C GLU A 34 -20.89 -20.36 -8.45
N SER A 35 -20.73 -20.62 -9.76
CA SER A 35 -19.65 -20.05 -10.58
C SER A 35 -19.88 -18.60 -11.04
N ILE A 36 -21.14 -18.15 -11.15
CA ILE A 36 -21.48 -16.78 -11.55
C ILE A 36 -21.24 -15.81 -10.38
N GLY A 37 -21.72 -16.16 -9.18
CA GLY A 37 -21.52 -15.34 -7.98
C GLY A 37 -20.04 -15.18 -7.61
N TYR A 38 -19.23 -16.23 -7.76
CA TYR A 38 -17.78 -16.13 -7.56
C TYR A 38 -17.12 -15.15 -8.53
N ARG A 39 -17.50 -15.17 -9.81
CA ARG A 39 -16.94 -14.24 -10.82
C ARG A 39 -17.34 -12.81 -10.51
N GLU A 40 -18.61 -12.57 -10.20
CA GLU A 40 -19.12 -11.25 -9.86
C GLU A 40 -18.41 -10.67 -8.62
N ALA A 41 -18.29 -11.44 -7.54
CA ALA A 41 -17.57 -11.02 -6.34
C ALA A 41 -16.09 -10.70 -6.62
N ARG A 42 -15.42 -11.50 -7.45
CA ARG A 42 -14.04 -11.23 -7.88
C ARG A 42 -13.93 -9.96 -8.73
N PHE A 43 -14.88 -9.71 -9.62
CA PHE A 43 -14.89 -8.47 -10.40
C PHE A 43 -15.11 -7.25 -9.50
N ALA A 44 -16.02 -7.34 -8.53
CA ALA A 44 -16.25 -6.28 -7.55
C ALA A 44 -14.99 -5.99 -6.71
N GLU A 45 -14.32 -7.03 -6.20
CA GLU A 45 -13.05 -6.92 -5.46
C GLU A 45 -11.96 -6.22 -6.32
N ILE A 46 -11.78 -6.65 -7.57
CA ILE A 46 -10.78 -6.06 -8.47
C ILE A 46 -11.10 -4.60 -8.77
N ALA A 47 -12.37 -4.28 -9.06
CA ALA A 47 -12.80 -2.92 -9.35
C ALA A 47 -12.61 -2.00 -8.14
N ALA A 48 -12.98 -2.46 -6.94
CA ALA A 48 -12.79 -1.72 -5.69
C ALA A 48 -11.31 -1.41 -5.44
N ILE A 49 -10.43 -2.40 -5.63
CA ILE A 49 -8.98 -2.21 -5.43
C ILE A 49 -8.36 -1.31 -6.49
N GLN A 50 -8.82 -1.37 -7.74
CA GLN A 50 -8.35 -0.43 -8.77
C GLN A 50 -8.77 1.01 -8.47
N ALA A 51 -10.02 1.23 -8.05
CA ALA A 51 -10.51 2.54 -7.63
C ALA A 51 -9.72 3.08 -6.43
N TRP A 52 -9.47 2.22 -5.43
CA TRP A 52 -8.66 2.58 -4.27
C TRP A 52 -7.22 2.95 -4.64
N ARG A 53 -6.57 2.18 -5.53
CA ARG A 53 -5.21 2.49 -5.99
C ARG A 53 -5.14 3.82 -6.74
N ALA A 54 -6.11 4.12 -7.59
CA ALA A 54 -6.19 5.42 -8.27
C ALA A 54 -6.31 6.58 -7.25
N CYS A 55 -7.23 6.44 -6.29
CA CYS A 55 -7.39 7.43 -5.21
C CYS A 55 -6.11 7.62 -4.38
N ARG A 56 -5.45 6.51 -4.02
CA ARG A 56 -4.16 6.54 -3.33
C ARG A 56 -3.11 7.29 -4.14
N ASP A 57 -3.00 7.00 -5.44
CA ASP A 57 -1.96 7.58 -6.28
C ASP A 57 -2.12 9.10 -6.44
N ASP A 58 -3.36 9.60 -6.52
CA ASP A 58 -3.68 11.03 -6.45
C ASP A 58 -3.23 11.65 -5.12
N ALA A 59 -3.50 10.96 -4.01
CA ALA A 59 -3.10 11.43 -2.69
C ALA A 59 -1.58 11.42 -2.49
N LEU A 60 -0.88 10.44 -3.05
CA LEU A 60 0.58 10.38 -3.06
C LEU A 60 1.19 11.43 -3.99
N ALA A 61 0.48 11.87 -5.04
CA ALA A 61 0.92 13.01 -5.85
C ALA A 61 0.90 14.31 -5.03
N LEU A 62 -0.11 14.52 -4.19
CA LEU A 62 -0.16 15.65 -3.26
C LEU A 62 0.98 15.60 -2.22
N ASP A 63 1.29 14.41 -1.69
CA ASP A 63 2.43 14.21 -0.78
C ASP A 63 3.75 14.59 -1.45
N ARG A 64 4.01 14.10 -2.67
CA ARG A 64 5.24 14.44 -3.42
C ARG A 64 5.37 15.95 -3.63
N GLN A 65 4.29 16.61 -4.04
CA GLN A 65 4.30 18.07 -4.20
C GLN A 65 4.56 18.80 -2.88
N ALA A 66 4.08 18.27 -1.75
CA ALA A 66 4.35 18.81 -0.43
C ALA A 66 5.82 18.67 -0.04
N GLN A 67 6.45 17.54 -0.38
CA GLN A 67 7.88 17.30 -0.14
C GLN A 67 8.77 18.23 -0.96
N GLU A 68 8.43 18.46 -2.23
CA GLU A 68 9.20 19.34 -3.13
C GLU A 68 9.15 20.81 -2.71
N ASN A 69 8.00 21.28 -2.22
CA ASN A 69 7.75 22.71 -1.98
C ASN A 69 7.67 23.09 -0.49
N GLY A 70 7.72 22.11 0.42
CA GLY A 70 7.54 22.34 1.86
C GLY A 70 6.13 22.79 2.24
N ASP A 71 5.10 22.41 1.47
CA ASP A 71 3.73 22.90 1.63
C ASP A 71 2.93 22.07 2.65
N ALA A 72 2.75 22.64 3.85
CA ALA A 72 1.96 22.05 4.93
C ALA A 72 0.51 21.73 4.53
N SER A 73 -0.11 22.58 3.70
CA SER A 73 -1.51 22.39 3.27
C SER A 73 -1.64 21.18 2.36
N LYS A 74 -0.65 20.92 1.50
CA LYS A 74 -0.62 19.73 0.64
C LYS A 74 -0.40 18.44 1.43
N TYR A 75 0.40 18.46 2.49
CA TYR A 75 0.46 17.31 3.41
C TYR A 75 -0.91 17.01 4.02
N LEU A 76 -1.62 18.03 4.51
CA LEU A 76 -2.97 17.82 5.07
C LEU A 76 -3.98 17.35 4.02
N ALA A 77 -3.92 17.88 2.80
CA ALA A 77 -4.77 17.44 1.69
C ALA A 77 -4.51 15.97 1.33
N SER A 78 -3.25 15.58 1.19
CA SER A 78 -2.82 14.20 0.98
C SER A 78 -3.35 13.27 2.08
N ALA A 79 -3.15 13.64 3.35
CA ALA A 79 -3.60 12.84 4.49
C ALA A 79 -5.12 12.62 4.49
N ARG A 80 -5.90 13.68 4.26
CA ARG A 80 -7.37 13.58 4.19
C ARG A 80 -7.82 12.68 3.06
N LEU A 81 -7.16 12.78 1.90
CA LEU A 81 -7.50 11.96 0.76
C LEU A 81 -7.16 10.48 1.00
N LEU A 82 -5.97 10.17 1.55
CA LEU A 82 -5.59 8.79 1.89
C LEU A 82 -6.58 8.14 2.88
N VAL A 83 -6.97 8.85 3.94
CA VAL A 83 -7.97 8.36 4.90
C VAL A 83 -9.33 8.15 4.23
N LYS A 84 -9.72 9.04 3.31
CA LYS A 84 -10.95 8.91 2.53
C LYS A 84 -10.89 7.69 1.61
N CYS A 85 -9.81 7.49 0.85
CA CYS A 85 -9.65 6.33 -0.02
C CYS A 85 -9.85 5.03 0.76
N GLU A 86 -9.27 4.92 1.96
CA GLU A 86 -9.42 3.76 2.81
C GLU A 86 -10.86 3.56 3.31
N ALA A 87 -11.55 4.65 3.68
CA ALA A 87 -12.94 4.59 4.11
C ALA A 87 -13.89 4.19 2.96
N ASP A 88 -13.59 4.62 1.73
CA ASP A 88 -14.40 4.37 0.54
C ASP A 88 -14.20 2.95 -0.04
N LEU A 89 -13.18 2.20 0.38
CA LEU A 89 -12.87 0.85 -0.14
C LEU A 89 -14.00 -0.16 0.09
N GLY A 90 -14.77 0.01 1.18
CA GLY A 90 -15.87 -0.89 1.51
C GLY A 90 -15.46 -2.34 1.83
N PRO A 91 -16.43 -3.25 1.98
CA PRO A 91 -16.17 -4.65 2.31
C PRO A 91 -15.52 -5.44 1.17
N ASP A 92 -15.81 -5.08 -0.09
CA ASP A 92 -15.41 -5.84 -1.27
C ASP A 92 -13.88 -5.85 -1.48
N GLY A 93 -13.16 -4.83 -1.00
CA GLY A 93 -11.71 -4.75 -1.04
C GLY A 93 -11.01 -4.97 0.31
N ALA A 94 -11.76 -5.30 1.37
CA ALA A 94 -11.25 -5.22 2.75
C ALA A 94 -10.07 -6.15 3.06
N GLN A 95 -9.91 -7.25 2.32
CA GLN A 95 -8.79 -8.20 2.49
C GLN A 95 -7.70 -8.06 1.43
N ALA A 96 -7.96 -7.29 0.37
CA ALA A 96 -7.01 -7.15 -0.73
C ALA A 96 -6.02 -6.00 -0.45
N ALA A 97 -4.82 -6.14 -1.04
CA ALA A 97 -3.73 -5.15 -0.99
C ALA A 97 -3.39 -4.62 0.42
N ARG A 98 -3.49 -5.47 1.46
CA ARG A 98 -3.32 -5.07 2.86
C ARG A 98 -2.01 -4.31 3.13
N ASP A 99 -0.90 -4.76 2.57
CA ASP A 99 0.41 -4.11 2.74
C ASP A 99 0.47 -2.73 2.06
N GLU A 100 -0.11 -2.60 0.87
CA GLU A 100 -0.18 -1.31 0.17
C GLU A 100 -1.04 -0.33 0.97
N ARG A 101 -2.15 -0.82 1.54
CA ARG A 101 -3.07 -0.03 2.36
C ARG A 101 -2.44 0.41 3.67
N LEU A 102 -1.75 -0.48 4.37
CA LEU A 102 -1.01 -0.15 5.58
C LEU A 102 0.01 0.97 5.31
N ARG A 103 0.79 0.86 4.21
CA ARG A 103 1.76 1.88 3.82
C ARG A 103 1.08 3.21 3.49
N ALA A 104 0.00 3.19 2.70
CA ALA A 104 -0.76 4.38 2.36
C ALA A 104 -1.34 5.08 3.60
N PHE A 105 -1.91 4.31 4.54
CA PHE A 105 -2.47 4.86 5.77
C PHE A 105 -1.38 5.41 6.72
N ALA A 106 -0.21 4.77 6.78
CA ALA A 106 0.94 5.28 7.51
C ALA A 106 1.44 6.64 6.96
N VAL A 107 1.45 6.81 5.63
CA VAL A 107 1.73 8.11 5.01
C VAL A 107 0.71 9.16 5.44
N ALA A 108 -0.57 8.79 5.53
CA ALA A 108 -1.61 9.72 5.99
C ALA A 108 -1.33 10.23 7.42
N VAL A 109 -1.00 9.32 8.35
CA VAL A 109 -0.63 9.65 9.74
C VAL A 109 0.58 10.57 9.78
N GLN A 110 1.62 10.25 9.01
CA GLN A 110 2.83 11.07 8.93
C GLN A 110 2.52 12.47 8.36
N ASN A 111 1.66 12.55 7.35
CA ASN A 111 1.30 13.80 6.69
C ASN A 111 0.41 14.71 7.56
N ARG A 112 -0.43 14.15 8.43
CA ARG A 112 -1.10 14.92 9.49
C ARG A 112 -0.08 15.60 10.40
N LEU A 113 0.93 14.86 10.86
CA LEU A 113 1.99 15.40 11.71
C LEU A 113 2.82 16.47 10.97
N LYS A 114 3.28 16.18 9.75
CA LYS A 114 4.03 17.13 8.91
C LYS A 114 3.24 18.40 8.59
N GLY A 115 1.93 18.29 8.44
CA GLY A 115 1.01 19.42 8.25
C GLY A 115 0.59 20.14 9.53
N GLY A 116 1.06 19.70 10.71
CA GLY A 116 0.77 20.34 12.01
C GLY A 116 -0.53 19.91 12.69
N ASP A 117 -1.27 18.96 12.12
CA ASP A 117 -2.55 18.45 12.67
C ASP A 117 -2.31 17.23 13.57
N VAL A 118 -1.72 17.47 14.74
CA VAL A 118 -1.35 16.43 15.72
C VAL A 118 -2.57 15.67 16.26
N VAL A 119 -3.71 16.36 16.41
CA VAL A 119 -4.95 15.75 16.92
C VAL A 119 -5.46 14.69 15.94
N SER A 120 -5.53 15.02 14.66
CA SER A 120 -5.93 14.04 13.65
C SER A 120 -4.86 12.96 13.47
N ALA A 121 -3.56 13.28 13.57
CA ALA A 121 -2.50 12.28 13.51
C ALA A 121 -2.65 11.20 14.60
N ARG A 122 -2.99 11.59 15.84
CA ARG A 122 -3.28 10.66 16.93
C ARG A 122 -4.51 9.80 16.63
N SER A 123 -5.59 10.43 16.17
CA SER A 123 -6.82 9.72 15.81
C SER A 123 -6.59 8.70 14.69
N ASP A 124 -5.85 9.10 13.66
CA ASP A 124 -5.56 8.26 12.50
C ASP A 124 -4.57 7.14 12.86
N LEU A 125 -3.59 7.36 13.76
CA LEU A 125 -2.73 6.28 14.26
C LEU A 125 -3.52 5.20 15.00
N GLU A 126 -4.49 5.59 15.82
CA GLU A 126 -5.37 4.63 16.51
C GLU A 126 -6.34 3.90 15.54
N LYS A 127 -6.73 4.54 14.44
CA LYS A 127 -7.46 3.84 13.36
C LYS A 127 -6.55 2.85 12.63
N LEU A 128 -5.30 3.21 12.35
CA LEU A 128 -4.31 2.33 11.72
C LEU A 128 -4.10 1.07 12.58
N LYS A 129 -3.86 1.23 13.89
CA LYS A 129 -3.65 0.10 14.82
C LYS A 129 -4.87 -0.84 14.88
N ARG A 130 -6.08 -0.29 14.81
CA ARG A 130 -7.33 -1.08 14.79
C ARG A 130 -7.61 -1.75 13.44
N GLY A 131 -7.32 -1.07 12.34
CA GLY A 131 -7.55 -1.59 10.98
C GLY A 131 -6.51 -2.63 10.56
N PHE A 132 -5.29 -2.53 11.11
CA PHE A 132 -4.18 -3.42 10.82
C PHE A 132 -3.60 -3.99 12.12
N PRO A 133 -4.36 -4.83 12.86
CA PRO A 133 -3.88 -5.42 14.11
C PRO A 133 -2.60 -6.21 13.88
N ASP A 134 -1.70 -6.13 14.86
CA ASP A 134 -0.40 -6.81 14.92
C ASP A 134 0.52 -6.57 13.70
N GLN A 135 0.26 -5.52 12.92
CA GLN A 135 1.11 -5.11 11.82
C GLN A 135 1.79 -3.77 12.08
N ASP A 136 3.04 -3.69 11.65
CA ASP A 136 3.86 -2.51 11.75
C ASP A 136 4.72 -2.37 10.50
N LEU A 137 5.16 -1.15 10.21
CA LEU A 137 6.13 -0.86 9.18
C LEU A 137 7.48 -0.62 9.84
N TYR A 138 8.53 -1.17 9.24
CA TYR A 138 9.88 -0.88 9.67
C TYR A 138 10.48 0.21 8.81
N LEU A 139 11.03 1.22 9.47
CA LEU A 139 11.81 2.28 8.84
C LEU A 139 13.15 1.72 8.34
N ALA A 140 13.87 2.48 7.53
CA ALA A 140 15.09 2.01 6.88
C ALA A 140 16.18 1.51 7.86
N ASP A 141 16.15 1.96 9.10
CA ASP A 141 17.06 1.57 10.17
C ASP A 141 16.50 0.49 11.11
N GLY A 142 15.37 -0.12 10.76
CA GLY A 142 14.70 -1.16 11.55
C GLY A 142 13.84 -0.63 12.70
N GLY A 143 13.72 0.69 12.86
CA GLY A 143 12.79 1.29 13.82
C GLY A 143 11.33 1.01 13.47
N SER A 144 10.51 0.74 14.47
CA SER A 144 9.05 0.59 14.36
C SER A 144 8.40 1.94 13.99
N PHE A 145 7.55 1.95 12.97
CA PHE A 145 6.77 3.11 12.59
C PHE A 145 5.78 3.48 13.69
N ILE A 146 5.03 2.49 14.21
CA ILE A 146 4.06 2.73 15.29
C ILE A 146 4.75 3.30 16.53
N ALA A 147 5.85 2.69 16.99
CA ALA A 147 6.58 3.17 18.16
C ALA A 147 7.14 4.58 17.94
N SER A 148 7.62 4.87 16.73
CA SER A 148 8.12 6.20 16.35
C SER A 148 7.01 7.25 16.39
N MET A 149 5.84 6.95 15.84
CA MET A 149 4.71 7.86 15.83
C MET A 149 4.12 8.05 17.23
N GLU A 150 4.04 7.00 18.06
CA GLU A 150 3.60 7.12 19.46
C GLU A 150 4.49 8.07 20.26
N VAL A 151 5.79 8.05 20.01
CA VAL A 151 6.75 8.98 20.63
C VAL A 151 6.59 10.39 20.07
N LEU A 152 6.58 10.56 18.74
CA LEU A 152 6.44 11.88 18.10
C LEU A 152 5.13 12.58 18.45
N LEU A 153 4.05 11.82 18.60
CA LEU A 153 2.73 12.36 18.95
C LEU A 153 2.56 12.53 20.46
N GLY A 154 3.57 12.22 21.28
CA GLY A 154 3.49 12.32 22.73
C GLY A 154 2.45 11.39 23.35
N ILE A 155 2.16 10.26 22.72
CA ILE A 155 1.31 9.19 23.28
C ILE A 155 2.13 8.38 24.29
N ARG A 156 3.41 8.12 23.98
CA ARG A 156 4.37 7.50 24.89
C ARG A 156 5.32 8.56 25.47
N GLY A 157 5.53 8.51 26.79
CA GLY A 157 6.64 9.23 27.44
C GLY A 157 6.35 10.62 28.00
N GLN A 158 5.08 11.01 28.21
CA GLN A 158 4.76 12.27 28.91
C GLN A 158 4.78 12.15 30.45
N ASP A 159 4.43 10.99 31.02
CA ASP A 159 4.17 10.87 32.47
C ASP A 159 5.02 9.86 33.25
N GLY A 160 6.03 9.21 32.66
CA GLY A 160 6.68 8.10 33.38
C GLY A 160 7.92 7.46 32.79
N ILE A 161 8.48 6.59 33.62
CA ILE A 161 9.86 6.08 33.75
C ILE A 161 10.43 5.37 32.51
N GLU A 162 9.63 4.97 31.53
CA GLU A 162 10.14 4.30 30.33
C GLU A 162 10.98 5.27 29.49
N PRO A 163 12.31 5.08 29.42
CA PRO A 163 13.14 5.93 28.59
C PRO A 163 12.78 5.65 27.14
N PHE A 164 12.78 6.69 26.30
CA PHE A 164 12.87 6.54 24.84
C PHE A 164 13.98 5.56 24.39
N ALA A 165 14.94 5.25 25.26
CA ALA A 165 15.96 4.23 25.08
C ALA A 165 15.39 2.82 24.83
N LEU A 166 14.29 2.43 25.49
CA LEU A 166 13.67 1.11 25.36
C LEU A 166 12.72 1.01 24.15
N ALA A 167 12.30 2.15 23.58
CA ALA A 167 11.45 2.15 22.40
C ALA A 167 12.22 1.66 21.16
N ASN A 168 11.58 0.84 20.33
CA ASN A 168 12.12 0.44 19.02
C ASN A 168 11.94 1.59 18.00
N ILE A 169 12.68 2.69 18.20
CA ILE A 169 12.63 3.88 17.35
C ILE A 169 14.01 4.14 16.71
N PRO A 170 14.05 4.90 15.58
CA PRO A 170 15.28 5.24 14.91
C PRO A 170 16.39 5.79 15.80
N GLY A 171 17.63 5.39 15.53
CA GLY A 171 18.82 5.88 16.24
C GLY A 171 18.92 7.42 16.26
N PRO A 172 18.77 8.10 15.10
CA PRO A 172 18.73 9.56 15.04
C PRO A 172 17.62 10.18 15.89
N MET A 173 16.42 9.55 15.93
CA MET A 173 15.33 10.02 16.79
C MET A 173 15.69 9.93 18.28
N LYS A 174 16.35 8.85 18.72
CA LYS A 174 16.83 8.75 20.12
C LYS A 174 17.83 9.85 20.48
N VAL A 175 18.69 10.26 19.54
CA VAL A 175 19.62 11.37 19.74
C VAL A 175 18.85 12.68 19.91
N GLU A 176 17.89 12.96 19.03
CA GLU A 176 17.08 14.17 19.08
C GLU A 176 16.22 14.29 20.35
N LEU A 177 15.61 13.19 20.79
CA LEU A 177 14.82 13.17 22.03
C LEU A 177 15.68 13.45 23.27
N ARG A 178 16.92 12.93 23.30
CA ARG A 178 17.88 13.27 24.38
C ARG A 178 18.25 14.74 24.36
N ARG A 179 18.47 15.31 23.17
CA ARG A 179 18.76 16.74 22.99
C ARG A 179 17.61 17.61 23.49
N VAL A 180 16.36 17.32 23.08
CA VAL A 180 15.17 18.06 23.54
C VAL A 180 15.03 17.97 25.07
N ARG A 181 15.17 16.78 25.65
CA ARG A 181 15.07 16.60 27.12
C ARG A 181 16.20 17.30 27.89
N TYR A 182 17.38 17.48 27.28
CA TYR A 182 18.46 18.26 27.90
C TYR A 182 18.05 19.73 28.04
N TRP A 183 17.55 20.32 26.95
CA TRP A 183 17.10 21.72 26.89
C TRP A 183 15.80 22.00 27.66
N GLN A 184 14.98 20.99 27.97
CA GLN A 184 13.81 21.17 28.84
C GLN A 184 14.17 21.22 30.32
N ARG A 185 15.38 20.80 30.70
CA ARG A 185 15.83 20.68 32.10
C ARG A 185 16.93 21.66 32.49
N HIS A 186 17.47 22.41 31.54
CA HIS A 186 18.47 23.46 31.72
C HIS A 186 17.99 24.71 30.99
#